data_AF-A0A536KBH3-F1
#
_entry.id   AF-A0A536KBH3-F1
#
_cell.length_a   1.000
_cell.length_b   1.000
_cell.length_c   1.000
_cell.angle_alpha   90.00
_cell.angle_beta   90.00
_cell.angle_gamma   90.00
#
_symmetry.space_group_name_H-M   'P 1'
#
loop_
_entity.id
_entity.type
_entity.pdbx_description
1 polymer ?
#
loop_
_entity_poly.entity_id
_entity_poly.type
_entity_poly.pdbx_seq_one_letter_code
_entity_poly.pdbx_strand_id
1 'polypeptide(L)'
;MSYRYSRWDGTQHLDPLDADEVLDALSEDLMSYGDLSAALQRLYRWGSDQVPGLEQLLKQIREQRERELSRYDLDSTVEKLREQLDEVVQTERRGIDRQLQELVGGGVSVLDIKPGDEV
;
A
#
# COMPACT_ATOMS: atom_id res chain seq x y z
N MET A 1 -0.61 2.75 6.94
CA MET A 1 -0.65 3.77 5.87
C MET A 1 -1.90 4.63 6.04
N SER A 2 -1.79 5.96 6.15
CA SER A 2 -2.97 6.85 6.20
C SER A 2 -3.23 7.47 4.83
N TYR A 3 -4.30 7.09 4.16
CA TYR A 3 -4.79 7.80 2.98
C TYR A 3 -5.56 9.05 3.44
N ARG A 4 -5.13 10.22 2.97
CA ARG A 4 -5.81 11.49 3.24
C ARG A 4 -6.73 11.79 2.07
N TYR A 5 -8.00 11.44 2.22
CA TYR A 5 -9.05 11.93 1.35
C TYR A 5 -9.26 13.42 1.64
N SER A 6 -8.99 14.28 0.65
CA SER A 6 -9.36 15.69 0.70
C SER A 6 -10.66 15.90 -0.06
N ARG A 7 -11.44 16.90 0.37
CA ARG A 7 -12.50 17.44 -0.48
C ARG A 7 -11.87 18.07 -1.72
N TRP A 8 -12.60 18.01 -2.83
CA TRP A 8 -12.27 18.74 -4.05
C TRP A 8 -12.15 20.23 -3.72
N ASP A 9 -10.94 20.78 -3.79
CA ASP A 9 -10.63 22.19 -3.50
C ASP A 9 -10.37 22.98 -4.79
N GLY A 10 -10.49 22.33 -5.95
CA GLY A 10 -10.39 22.96 -7.25
C GLY A 10 -8.96 23.15 -7.76
N THR A 11 -7.94 22.80 -6.96
CA THR A 11 -6.54 22.83 -7.43
C THR A 11 -6.12 21.54 -8.13
N GLN A 12 -7.02 20.56 -8.24
CA GLN A 12 -6.77 19.34 -8.99
C GLN A 12 -6.81 19.65 -10.49
N HIS A 13 -5.65 19.64 -11.14
CA HIS A 13 -5.57 19.65 -12.59
C HIS A 13 -6.02 18.29 -13.13
N LEU A 14 -7.27 18.22 -13.59
CA LEU A 14 -7.69 17.22 -14.55
C LEU A 14 -7.16 17.69 -15.92
N ASP A 15 -6.68 16.76 -16.74
CA ASP A 15 -6.41 17.10 -18.15
C ASP A 15 -7.69 17.74 -18.73
N PRO A 16 -7.61 18.96 -19.26
CA PRO A 16 -8.79 19.67 -19.71
C PRO A 16 -9.40 18.89 -20.86
N LEU A 17 -10.63 18.42 -20.68
CA LEU A 17 -11.45 17.98 -21.79
C LEU A 17 -11.60 19.16 -22.73
N ASP A 18 -11.29 18.96 -24.01
CA ASP A 18 -11.45 20.01 -25.01
C ASP A 18 -12.94 20.28 -25.24
N ALA A 19 -13.34 21.54 -25.14
CA ALA A 19 -14.72 21.95 -25.32
C ALA A 19 -15.18 21.71 -26.76
N ASP A 20 -14.27 21.81 -27.73
CA ASP A 20 -14.57 21.60 -29.14
C ASP A 20 -14.87 20.13 -29.43
N GLU A 21 -14.08 19.20 -28.85
CA GLU A 21 -14.32 17.75 -28.97
C GLU A 21 -15.66 17.32 -28.35
N VAL A 22 -16.03 17.91 -27.21
CA VAL A 22 -17.33 17.67 -26.57
C VAL A 22 -18.47 18.16 -27.45
N LEU A 23 -18.32 19.35 -28.04
CA LEU A 23 -19.34 19.95 -28.90
C LEU A 23 -19.53 19.16 -30.20
N ASP A 24 -18.44 18.70 -30.81
CA ASP A 24 -18.48 17.86 -32.01
C ASP A 24 -19.20 16.52 -31.72
N ALA A 25 -18.86 15.87 -30.61
CA ALA A 25 -19.51 14.62 -30.19
C ALA A 25 -21.03 14.78 -29.96
N LEU A 26 -21.45 15.91 -29.38
CA LEU A 26 -22.89 16.20 -29.19
C LEU A 26 -23.59 16.55 -30.49
N SER A 27 -22.92 17.28 -31.39
CA SER A 27 -23.48 17.72 -32.66
C SER A 27 -23.77 16.54 -33.59
N GLU A 28 -22.86 15.57 -33.66
CA GLU A 28 -23.05 14.33 -34.41
C GLU A 28 -24.30 13.57 -33.94
N ASP A 29 -24.44 13.41 -32.62
CA ASP A 29 -25.55 12.64 -32.06
C ASP A 29 -26.90 13.39 -32.13
N LEU A 30 -26.86 14.72 -32.05
CA LEU A 30 -28.02 15.58 -32.29
C LEU A 30 -28.48 15.53 -33.75
N MET A 31 -27.55 15.56 -34.71
CA MET A 31 -27.86 15.39 -36.14
C MET A 31 -28.46 14.01 -36.43
N SER A 32 -27.99 12.97 -35.72
CA SER A 32 -28.40 11.59 -35.97
C SER A 32 -29.77 11.24 -35.35
N TYR A 33 -30.14 11.83 -34.21
CA TYR A 33 -31.36 11.43 -33.47
C TYR A 33 -32.31 12.58 -33.09
N GLY A 34 -31.90 13.84 -33.23
CA GLY A 34 -32.75 15.02 -32.99
C GLY A 34 -33.09 15.32 -31.53
N ASP A 35 -32.54 14.58 -30.57
CA ASP A 35 -32.78 14.78 -29.13
C ASP A 35 -31.46 15.03 -28.37
N LEU A 36 -31.28 16.30 -27.99
CA LEU A 36 -30.12 16.76 -27.23
C LEU A 36 -30.01 16.13 -25.84
N SER A 37 -31.15 15.87 -25.18
CA SER A 37 -31.15 15.31 -23.83
C SER A 37 -30.66 13.86 -23.83
N ALA A 38 -31.13 13.08 -24.81
CA ALA A 38 -30.66 11.72 -25.04
C ALA A 38 -29.19 11.70 -25.45
N ALA A 39 -28.74 12.67 -26.26
CA ALA A 39 -27.35 12.76 -26.69
C ALA A 39 -26.39 13.05 -25.54
N LEU A 40 -26.72 14.02 -24.68
CA LEU A 40 -25.97 14.28 -23.46
C LEU A 40 -25.92 13.05 -22.56
N GLN A 41 -27.04 12.35 -22.39
CA GLN A 41 -27.09 11.15 -21.55
C GLN A 41 -26.18 10.03 -22.08
N ARG A 42 -26.12 9.84 -23.41
CA ARG A 42 -25.21 8.88 -24.05
C ARG A 42 -23.75 9.30 -23.91
N LEU A 43 -23.43 10.57 -24.19
CA LEU A 43 -22.07 11.09 -24.03
C LEU A 43 -21.57 10.94 -22.58
N TYR A 44 -22.40 11.26 -21.58
CA TYR A 44 -22.01 11.06 -20.18
C TYR A 44 -21.78 9.59 -19.85
N ARG A 45 -22.62 8.70 -20.38
CA ARG A 45 -22.57 7.29 -20.03
C ARG A 45 -21.41 6.58 -20.70
N TRP A 46 -21.30 6.70 -22.01
CA TRP A 46 -20.40 5.93 -22.86
C TRP A 46 -19.25 6.75 -23.40
N GLY A 47 -19.40 8.08 -23.47
CA GLY A 47 -18.42 8.94 -24.11
C GLY A 47 -18.56 8.95 -25.64
N SER A 48 -17.52 9.45 -26.27
CA SER A 48 -17.24 9.38 -27.71
C SER A 48 -15.80 8.87 -27.91
N ASP A 49 -15.36 8.78 -29.17
CA ASP A 49 -13.98 8.38 -29.48
C ASP A 49 -12.93 9.36 -28.92
N GLN A 50 -13.28 10.64 -28.77
CA GLN A 50 -12.40 11.66 -28.18
C GLN A 50 -12.66 11.87 -26.69
N VAL A 51 -13.93 11.75 -26.25
CA VAL A 51 -14.34 12.10 -24.89
C VAL A 51 -14.65 10.83 -24.08
N PRO A 52 -13.88 10.51 -23.02
CA PRO A 52 -14.15 9.32 -22.22
C PRO A 52 -15.48 9.43 -21.44
N GLY A 53 -16.25 8.34 -21.45
CA GLY A 53 -17.50 8.23 -20.67
C GLY A 53 -17.27 8.00 -19.17
N LEU A 54 -18.27 8.31 -18.35
CA LEU A 54 -18.20 8.14 -16.90
C LEU A 54 -17.95 6.67 -16.50
N GLU A 55 -18.52 5.71 -17.22
CA GLU A 55 -18.29 4.28 -16.95
C GLU A 55 -16.81 3.91 -17.14
N GLN A 56 -16.16 4.48 -18.15
CA GLN A 56 -14.74 4.27 -18.44
C GLN A 56 -13.85 4.92 -17.38
N LEU A 57 -14.16 6.16 -16.97
CA LEU A 57 -13.42 6.85 -15.91
C LEU A 57 -13.54 6.11 -14.57
N LEU A 58 -14.74 5.65 -14.21
CA LEU A 58 -14.96 4.84 -13.01
C LEU A 58 -14.17 3.52 -13.05
N LYS A 59 -14.10 2.88 -14.23
CA LYS A 59 -13.29 1.68 -14.43
C LYS A 59 -11.80 1.98 -14.20
N GLN A 60 -11.27 3.05 -14.78
CA GLN A 60 -9.87 3.45 -14.59
C GLN A 60 -9.54 3.72 -13.12
N ILE A 61 -10.43 4.40 -12.38
CA ILE A 61 -10.26 4.64 -10.95
C ILE A 61 -10.21 3.33 -10.16
N ARG A 62 -11.09 2.37 -10.46
CA ARG A 62 -11.10 1.05 -9.81
C ARG A 62 -9.81 0.29 -10.09
N GLU A 63 -9.34 0.30 -11.34
CA GLU A 63 -8.09 -0.35 -11.71
C GLU A 63 -6.88 0.31 -11.06
N GLN A 64 -6.83 1.64 -10.98
CA GLN A 64 -5.77 2.36 -10.26
C GLN A 64 -5.77 1.97 -8.78
N ARG A 65 -6.94 1.94 -8.14
CA ARG A 65 -7.09 1.50 -6.75
C ARG A 65 -6.55 0.09 -6.55
N GLU A 66 -6.92 -0.85 -7.41
CA GLU A 66 -6.45 -2.25 -7.31
C GLU A 66 -4.93 -2.33 -7.46
N ARG A 67 -4.35 -1.61 -8.43
CA ARG A 67 -2.89 -1.54 -8.62
C ARG A 67 -2.15 -0.95 -7.43
N GLU A 68 -2.73 0.04 -6.76
CA GLU A 68 -2.14 0.61 -5.54
C GLU A 68 -2.25 -0.38 -4.38
N LEU A 69 -3.40 -1.02 -4.17
CA LEU A 69 -3.58 -2.03 -3.12
C LEU A 69 -2.64 -3.23 -3.31
N SER A 70 -2.51 -3.75 -4.53
CA SER A 70 -1.57 -4.83 -4.85
C SER A 70 -0.11 -4.44 -4.66
N ARG A 71 0.26 -3.17 -4.92
CA ARG A 71 1.62 -2.67 -4.64
C ARG A 71 1.95 -2.62 -3.15
N TYR A 72 0.94 -2.38 -2.32
CA TYR A 72 1.07 -2.35 -0.87
C TYR A 72 0.53 -3.63 -0.22
N ASP A 73 0.66 -4.80 -0.86
CA ASP A 73 0.31 -6.06 -0.23
C ASP A 73 1.19 -6.27 1.02
N LEU A 74 0.61 -5.82 2.15
CA LEU A 74 1.20 -5.79 3.48
C LEU A 74 1.58 -7.20 3.94
N ASP A 75 1.07 -8.24 3.29
CA ASP A 75 1.37 -9.63 3.56
C ASP A 75 2.88 -9.89 3.53
N SER A 76 3.58 -9.37 2.50
CA SER A 76 5.05 -9.53 2.39
C SER A 76 5.83 -8.75 3.46
N THR A 77 5.28 -7.63 3.94
CA THR A 77 5.94 -6.79 4.97
C THR A 77 5.69 -7.36 6.36
N VAL A 78 4.49 -7.88 6.59
CA VAL A 78 4.09 -8.56 7.83
C VAL A 78 4.83 -9.89 7.96
N GLU A 79 5.05 -10.62 6.87
CA GLU A 79 5.81 -11.87 6.88
C GLU A 79 7.28 -11.63 7.23
N LYS A 80 7.92 -10.62 6.62
CA LYS A 80 9.28 -10.20 7.01
C LYS A 80 9.37 -9.79 8.47
N LEU A 81 8.36 -9.10 8.98
CA LEU A 81 8.31 -8.68 10.39
C LEU A 81 8.18 -9.90 11.32
N ARG A 82 7.38 -10.91 10.95
CA ARG A 82 7.31 -12.19 11.68
C ARG A 82 8.65 -12.90 11.70
N GLU A 83 9.31 -13.00 10.56
CA GLU A 83 10.60 -13.69 10.43
C GLU A 83 11.68 -13.03 11.32
N GLN A 84 11.74 -11.69 11.31
CA GLN A 84 12.63 -10.93 12.18
C GLN A 84 12.30 -11.09 13.67
N LEU A 85 11.01 -11.11 14.04
CA LEU A 85 10.58 -11.36 15.42
C LEU A 85 10.97 -12.76 15.88
N ASP A 86 10.84 -13.77 15.02
CA ASP A 86 11.18 -15.15 15.36
C ASP A 86 12.70 -15.31 15.54
N GLU A 87 13.52 -14.67 14.70
CA GLU A 87 14.98 -14.63 14.85
C GLU A 87 15.40 -14.01 16.20
N VAL A 88 14.77 -12.90 16.60
CA VAL A 88 15.02 -12.25 17.89
C VAL A 88 14.65 -13.19 19.03
N VAL A 89 13.46 -13.81 19.00
CA VAL A 89 13.01 -14.75 20.03
C VAL A 89 13.95 -15.95 20.16
N GLN A 90 14.41 -16.52 19.05
CA GLN A 90 15.35 -17.63 19.07
C GLN A 90 16.72 -17.21 19.62
N THR A 91 17.15 -15.99 19.36
CA THR A 91 18.42 -15.45 19.87
C THR A 91 18.36 -15.21 21.37
N GLU A 92 17.27 -14.63 21.87
CA GLU A 92 17.00 -14.45 23.30
C GLU A 92 16.96 -15.79 24.04
N ARG A 93 16.24 -16.79 23.50
CA ARG A 93 16.18 -18.14 24.10
C ARG A 93 17.56 -18.78 24.23
N ARG A 94 18.37 -18.74 23.16
CA ARG A 94 19.75 -19.26 23.18
C ARG A 94 20.66 -18.50 24.16
N GLY A 95 20.46 -17.19 24.28
CA GLY A 95 21.19 -16.35 25.25
C GLY A 95 20.88 -16.75 26.69
N ILE A 96 19.59 -16.92 27.01
CA ILE A 96 19.12 -17.39 28.32
C ILE A 96 19.67 -18.78 28.64
N ASP A 97 19.63 -19.71 27.69
CA ASP A 97 20.15 -21.07 27.87
C ASP A 97 21.66 -21.07 28.14
N ARG A 98 22.43 -20.24 27.42
CA ARG A 98 23.87 -20.08 27.65
C ARG A 98 24.16 -19.50 29.03
N GLN A 99 23.41 -18.47 29.44
CA GLN A 99 23.57 -17.84 30.75
C GLN A 99 23.20 -18.81 31.89
N LEU A 100 22.17 -19.64 31.70
CA LEU A 100 21.84 -20.73 32.63
C LEU A 100 22.95 -21.77 32.70
N GLN A 101 23.55 -22.17 31.57
CA GLN A 101 24.66 -23.11 31.55
C GLN A 101 25.94 -22.55 32.21
N GLU A 102 26.24 -21.26 32.01
CA GLU A 102 27.36 -20.60 32.69
C GLU A 102 27.13 -20.48 34.20
N LEU A 103 25.90 -20.20 34.64
CA LEU A 103 25.55 -20.16 36.07
C LEU A 103 25.58 -21.55 36.72
N VAL A 104 25.15 -22.60 35.99
CA VAL A 104 25.20 -23.99 36.47
C VAL A 104 26.63 -24.55 36.42
N GLY A 105 27.44 -24.16 35.43
CA GLY A 105 28.84 -24.58 35.27
C GLY A 105 29.85 -23.79 36.11
N GLY A 106 29.54 -22.53 36.46
CA GLY A 106 30.36 -21.65 37.29
C GLY A 106 30.22 -21.85 38.80
N GLY A 107 29.34 -22.76 39.23
CA GLY A 107 29.10 -23.07 40.65
C GLY A 107 30.23 -23.80 41.39
N VAL A 108 31.34 -24.16 40.72
CA VAL A 108 32.46 -24.88 41.35
C VAL A 108 33.80 -24.37 40.81
N SER A 109 34.24 -23.18 41.22
CA SER A 109 35.67 -22.78 41.27
C SER A 109 35.85 -21.37 41.85
N VAL A 110 35.39 -21.13 43.08
CA VAL A 110 35.89 -20.00 43.86
C VAL A 110 36.12 -20.50 45.28
N LEU A 111 37.39 -20.87 45.55
CA LEU A 111 38.14 -20.80 46.81
C LEU A 111 39.18 -21.93 46.94
N ASP A 112 40.07 -22.06 45.94
CA ASP A 112 41.40 -22.64 46.16
C ASP A 112 42.34 -21.50 46.58
N ILE A 113 42.22 -21.04 47.84
CA ILE A 113 43.27 -20.24 48.49
C ILE A 113 44.25 -21.25 49.08
N LYS A 114 45.38 -21.44 48.41
CA LYS A 114 46.53 -22.18 48.95
C LYS A 114 47.17 -21.35 50.06
N PRO A 115 47.29 -21.88 51.30
CA PRO A 115 48.20 -21.30 52.28
C PRO A 115 49.58 -21.95 52.12
N GLY A 116 50.63 -21.13 52.03
CA GLY A 116 52.03 -21.55 52.11
C GLY A 116 52.94 -20.49 51.52
N ASP A 117 53.71 -19.76 52.34
CA ASP A 117 54.94 -20.27 52.94
C ASP A 117 55.47 -19.32 54.04
N GLU A 118 56.09 -19.93 55.04
CA GLU A 118 56.79 -19.31 56.16
C GLU A 118 58.04 -18.53 55.70
N VAL A 119 58.31 -17.40 56.36
CA VAL A 119 59.62 -17.02 56.96
C VAL A 119 59.39 -16.04 58.09
#